data_AF-A0A4R6WS93-F1
#
_entry.id   AF-A0A4R6WS93-F1
#
_cell.length_a   1.000
_cell.length_b   1.000
_cell.length_c   1.000
_cell.angle_alpha   90.00
_cell.angle_beta   90.00
_cell.angle_gamma   90.00
#
_symmetry.space_group_name_H-M   'P 1'
#
loop_
_entity.id
_entity.type
_entity.pdbx_description
1 polymer ?
#
loop_
_entity_poly.entity_id
_entity_poly.type
_entity_poly.pdbx_seq_one_letter_code
_entity_poly.pdbx_strand_id
1 'polypeptide(L)'
;MTLPHLDFVYGVVPLLMLAAYLWLQIRALRRFRRGWHRLACVPAAAMAITLLIGIVGGLQGANLAPLWFFLTLPVALLFLLALYAVKAIREMRRWGIIADRG
;
A
#
# COMPACT_ATOMS: atom_id res chain seq x y z
N MET A 1 30.65 -13.90 -0.51
CA MET A 1 29.75 -15.07 -0.42
C MET A 1 28.42 -14.59 0.14
N THR A 2 27.47 -14.27 -0.73
CA THR A 2 26.08 -13.93 -0.34
C THR A 2 25.30 -15.23 -0.22
N LEU A 3 24.55 -15.40 0.87
CA LEU A 3 23.80 -16.63 1.13
C LEU A 3 22.55 -16.67 0.23
N PRO A 4 22.29 -17.78 -0.50
CA PRO A 4 21.25 -17.84 -1.54
C PRO A 4 19.82 -17.65 -1.02
N HIS A 5 19.58 -17.82 0.28
CA HIS A 5 18.28 -17.55 0.89
C HIS A 5 17.97 -16.05 1.02
N LEU A 6 19.01 -15.21 1.13
CA LEU A 6 18.83 -13.76 1.22
C LEU A 6 18.40 -13.20 -0.14
N ASP A 7 19.02 -13.63 -1.24
CA ASP A 7 18.66 -13.18 -2.59
C ASP A 7 17.20 -13.52 -2.95
N PHE A 8 16.72 -14.69 -2.51
CA PHE A 8 15.32 -15.09 -2.69
C PHE A 8 14.35 -14.21 -1.88
N VAL A 9 14.70 -13.89 -0.63
CA VAL A 9 13.87 -13.01 0.22
C VAL A 9 13.89 -11.57 -0.29
N TYR A 10 15.05 -11.04 -0.71
CA TYR A 10 15.20 -9.70 -1.28
C TYR A 10 14.59 -9.54 -2.67
N GLY A 11 14.39 -10.62 -3.43
CA GLY A 11 13.71 -10.59 -4.71
C GLY A 11 12.20 -10.82 -4.61
N VAL A 12 11.79 -11.92 -3.97
CA VAL A 12 10.42 -12.45 -4.07
C VAL A 12 9.46 -11.76 -3.11
N VAL A 13 9.87 -11.49 -1.86
CA VAL A 13 9.02 -10.81 -0.86
C VAL A 13 8.60 -9.42 -1.32
N PRO A 14 9.50 -8.55 -1.80
CA PRO A 14 9.07 -7.24 -2.30
C PRO A 14 8.17 -7.32 -3.53
N LEU A 15 8.40 -8.29 -4.43
CA LEU A 15 7.52 -8.53 -5.56
C LEU A 15 6.10 -8.93 -5.12
N LEU A 16 6.00 -9.82 -4.12
CA LEU A 16 4.72 -10.24 -3.54
C LEU A 16 4.03 -9.08 -2.82
N MET A 17 4.76 -8.26 -2.07
CA MET A 17 4.21 -7.07 -1.41
C MET A 17 3.68 -6.05 -2.44
N LEU A 18 4.44 -5.81 -3.51
CA LEU A 18 4.03 -4.92 -4.59
C LEU A 18 2.78 -5.46 -5.31
N ALA A 19 2.75 -6.75 -5.62
CA ALA A 19 1.60 -7.40 -6.24
C ALA A 19 0.35 -7.35 -5.34
N ALA A 20 0.51 -7.64 -4.05
CA ALA A 20 -0.57 -7.54 -3.06
C ALA A 20 -1.07 -6.10 -2.91
N TYR A 21 -0.15 -5.12 -2.86
CA TYR A 21 -0.48 -3.70 -2.84
C TYR A 21 -1.28 -3.29 -4.08
N LEU A 22 -0.79 -3.61 -5.29
CA LEU A 22 -1.47 -3.29 -6.55
C LEU A 22 -2.87 -3.92 -6.60
N TRP A 23 -2.99 -5.18 -6.19
CA TRP A 23 -4.27 -5.86 -6.12
C TRP A 23 -5.25 -5.15 -5.17
N LEU A 24 -4.80 -4.82 -3.96
CA LEU A 24 -5.59 -4.07 -2.96
C LEU A 24 -5.95 -2.68 -3.47
N GLN A 25 -5.02 -1.98 -4.11
CA GLN A 25 -5.19 -0.65 -4.67
C GLN A 25 -6.25 -0.65 -5.79
N ILE A 26 -6.16 -1.59 -6.73
CA ILE A 26 -7.15 -1.77 -7.81
C ILE A 26 -8.52 -2.13 -7.23
N ARG A 27 -8.56 -3.03 -6.24
CA ARG A 27 -9.82 -3.44 -5.59
C ARG A 27 -10.44 -2.28 -4.81
N ALA A 28 -9.62 -1.46 -4.15
CA ALA A 28 -10.03 -0.24 -3.48
C ALA A 28 -10.64 0.76 -4.47
N LEU A 29 -9.94 1.06 -5.57
CA LEU A 29 -10.42 1.96 -6.63
C LEU A 29 -11.75 1.47 -7.23
N ARG A 30 -11.90 0.17 -7.48
CA ARG A 30 -13.15 -0.41 -8.02
C ARG A 30 -14.29 -0.44 -7.00
N ARG A 31 -14.00 -0.63 -5.71
CA ARG A 31 -15.03 -0.83 -4.65
C ARG A 31 -15.40 0.44 -3.89
N PHE A 32 -14.56 1.48 -3.90
CA PHE A 32 -14.88 2.76 -3.28
C PHE A 32 -15.54 3.69 -4.30
N ARG A 33 -16.84 3.96 -4.15
CA ARG A 33 -17.53 5.04 -4.87
C ARG A 33 -17.55 6.32 -4.03
N ARG A 34 -17.55 7.49 -4.71
CA ARG A 34 -17.63 8.86 -4.11
C ARG A 34 -16.43 9.21 -3.22
N GLY A 35 -16.60 9.96 -2.12
CA GLY A 35 -15.50 10.54 -1.31
C GLY A 35 -14.43 9.57 -0.81
N TRP A 36 -14.77 8.28 -0.68
CA TRP A 36 -13.81 7.22 -0.36
C TRP A 36 -12.82 6.90 -1.49
N HIS A 37 -13.16 7.23 -2.72
CA HIS A 37 -12.26 7.12 -3.87
C HIS A 37 -11.09 8.11 -3.77
N ARG A 38 -11.35 9.33 -3.25
CA ARG A 38 -10.27 10.30 -2.99
C ARG A 38 -9.29 9.79 -1.93
N LEU A 39 -9.80 9.15 -0.88
CA LEU A 39 -8.98 8.54 0.16
C LEU A 39 -8.18 7.34 -0.34
N ALA A 40 -8.77 6.53 -1.24
CA ALA A 40 -8.05 5.45 -1.91
C ALA A 40 -6.98 5.96 -2.89
N CYS A 41 -7.15 7.17 -3.45
CA CYS A 41 -6.13 7.80 -4.29
C CYS A 41 -4.90 8.29 -3.53
N VAL A 42 -5.01 8.60 -2.23
CA VAL A 42 -3.88 9.07 -1.41
C VAL A 42 -2.69 8.09 -1.43
N PRO A 43 -2.86 6.78 -1.13
CA PRO A 43 -1.76 5.84 -1.20
C PRO A 43 -1.24 5.64 -2.64
N ALA A 44 -2.09 5.71 -3.66
CA ALA A 44 -1.64 5.63 -5.06
C ALA A 44 -0.77 6.84 -5.44
N ALA A 45 -1.18 8.05 -5.05
CA ALA A 45 -0.43 9.28 -5.30
C ALA A 45 0.92 9.25 -4.57
N ALA A 46 0.94 8.79 -3.32
CA ALA A 46 2.18 8.60 -2.56
C ALA A 46 3.12 7.60 -3.27
N MET A 47 2.60 6.44 -3.72
CA MET A 47 3.40 5.48 -4.48
C MET A 47 3.93 6.05 -5.79
N ALA A 48 3.11 6.79 -6.54
CA ALA A 48 3.52 7.44 -7.79
C ALA A 48 4.64 8.47 -7.57
N ILE A 49 4.52 9.32 -6.54
CA ILE A 49 5.55 10.30 -6.16
C ILE A 49 6.84 9.59 -5.79
N THR A 50 6.73 8.53 -5.00
CA THR A 50 7.91 7.79 -4.57
C THR A 50 8.58 7.15 -5.79
N LEU A 51 7.81 6.68 -6.79
CA LEU A 51 8.34 6.01 -7.99
C LEU A 51 9.11 7.03 -8.82
N LEU A 52 8.58 8.24 -8.92
CA LEU A 52 9.25 9.37 -9.55
C LEU A 52 10.59 9.68 -8.86
N ILE A 53 10.62 9.74 -7.52
CA ILE A 53 11.84 9.95 -6.73
C ILE A 53 12.84 8.80 -6.95
N GLY A 54 12.36 7.57 -7.00
CA GLY A 54 13.18 6.38 -7.27
C GLY A 54 13.84 6.42 -8.65
N ILE A 55 13.08 6.81 -9.69
CA ILE A 55 13.60 6.98 -11.06
C ILE A 55 14.63 8.12 -11.08
N VAL A 56 14.30 9.29 -10.53
CA VAL A 56 15.19 10.45 -10.52
C VAL A 56 16.48 10.16 -9.74
N GLY A 57 16.39 9.53 -8.58
CA GLY A 57 17.56 9.16 -7.79
C GLY A 57 18.37 8.04 -8.43
N GLY A 58 17.73 7.07 -9.08
CA GLY A 58 18.39 6.03 -9.86
C GLY A 58 19.19 6.60 -11.04
N LEU A 59 18.65 7.60 -11.73
CA LEU A 59 19.37 8.32 -12.79
C LEU A 59 20.61 9.07 -12.26
N GLN A 60 20.62 9.44 -10.98
CA GLN A 60 21.77 10.05 -10.30
C GLN A 60 22.70 9.02 -9.64
N GLY A 61 22.49 7.72 -9.86
CA GLY A 61 23.29 6.65 -9.27
C GLY A 61 23.04 6.44 -7.76
N ALA A 62 22.04 7.09 -7.19
CA ALA A 62 21.68 6.92 -5.78
C ALA A 62 20.88 5.62 -5.61
N ASN A 63 21.39 4.71 -4.77
CA ASN A 63 20.71 3.46 -4.44
C ASN A 63 19.57 3.71 -3.42
N LEU A 64 18.48 4.31 -3.88
CA LEU A 64 17.27 4.59 -3.09
C LEU A 64 16.30 3.40 -3.01
N ALA A 65 16.65 2.27 -3.62
CA ALA A 65 15.84 1.05 -3.59
C ALA A 65 15.46 0.61 -2.16
N PRO A 66 16.36 0.66 -1.14
CA PRO A 66 15.99 0.25 0.22
C PRO A 66 14.90 1.14 0.83
N LEU A 67 14.94 2.44 0.58
CA LEU A 67 13.98 3.40 1.13
C LEU A 67 12.56 3.12 0.62
N TRP A 68 12.48 2.72 -0.65
CA TRP A 68 11.26 2.30 -1.34
C TRP A 68 10.61 1.06 -0.72
N PHE A 69 11.42 0.04 -0.48
CA PHE A 69 10.96 -1.26 0.01
C PHE A 69 10.68 -1.28 1.52
N PHE A 70 11.51 -0.62 2.32
CA PHE A 70 11.41 -0.67 3.78
C PHE A 70 10.48 0.38 4.37
N LEU A 71 10.30 1.52 3.70
CA LEU A 71 9.48 2.61 4.24
C LEU A 71 8.16 2.74 3.50
N THR A 72 8.21 2.89 2.17
CA THR A 72 7.04 3.33 1.41
C THR A 72 6.01 2.22 1.21
N LEU A 73 6.47 1.03 0.81
CA LEU A 73 5.62 -0.15 0.60
C LEU A 73 4.83 -0.54 1.87
N PRO A 74 5.47 -0.81 3.02
CA PRO A 74 4.73 -1.25 4.21
C PRO A 74 3.79 -0.17 4.75
N VAL A 75 4.18 1.11 4.71
CA VAL A 75 3.32 2.22 5.15
C VAL A 75 2.10 2.35 4.23
N ALA A 76 2.28 2.24 2.92
CA ALA A 76 1.16 2.32 1.98
C ALA A 76 0.20 1.12 2.11
N LEU A 77 0.74 -0.07 2.40
CA LEU A 77 -0.03 -1.30 2.63
C LEU A 77 -0.82 -1.21 3.95
N LEU A 78 -0.21 -0.74 5.03
CA LEU A 78 -0.87 -0.47 6.31
C LEU A 78 -1.98 0.57 6.17
N PHE A 79 -1.75 1.62 5.39
CA PHE A 79 -2.76 2.65 5.15
C PHE A 79 -3.98 2.10 4.40
N LEU A 80 -3.77 1.30 3.35
CA LEU A 80 -4.85 0.58 2.64
C LEU A 80 -5.62 -0.36 3.57
N LEU A 81 -4.89 -1.12 4.39
CA LEU A 81 -5.49 -2.05 5.35
C LEU A 81 -6.37 -1.30 6.36
N ALA A 82 -5.87 -0.20 6.92
CA ALA A 82 -6.62 0.68 7.82
C ALA A 82 -7.86 1.26 7.12
N LEU A 83 -7.73 1.71 5.87
CA LEU A 83 -8.87 2.25 5.10
C LEU A 83 -9.97 1.20 4.91
N TYR A 84 -9.57 -0.04 4.60
CA TYR A 84 -10.47 -1.18 4.49
C TYR A 84 -11.13 -1.51 5.82
N ALA A 85 -10.37 -1.52 6.92
CA ALA A 85 -10.89 -1.77 8.27
C ALA A 85 -11.91 -0.71 8.68
N VAL A 86 -11.61 0.58 8.50
CA VAL A 86 -12.52 1.67 8.84
C VAL A 86 -13.81 1.59 8.01
N LYS A 87 -13.70 1.29 6.70
CA LYS A 87 -14.90 1.08 5.87
C LYS A 87 -15.72 -0.11 6.36
N ALA A 88 -15.08 -1.24 6.64
CA ALA A 88 -15.75 -2.44 7.13
C ALA A 88 -16.49 -2.18 8.45
N ILE A 89 -15.86 -1.48 9.39
CA ILE A 89 -16.48 -1.08 10.66
C ILE A 89 -17.67 -0.15 10.42
N ARG A 90 -17.53 0.86 9.53
CA ARG A 90 -18.62 1.78 9.21
C ARG A 90 -19.79 1.07 8.53
N GLU A 91 -19.50 0.09 7.69
CA GLU A 91 -20.50 -0.76 7.06
C GLU A 91 -21.19 -1.63 8.12
N MET A 92 -20.44 -2.35 8.97
CA MET A 92 -20.99 -3.12 10.10
C MET A 92 -21.89 -2.30 11.02
N ARG A 93 -21.51 -1.05 11.33
CA ARG A 93 -22.33 -0.10 12.09
C ARG A 93 -23.63 0.23 11.34
N ARG A 94 -23.58 0.41 10.02
CA ARG A 94 -24.77 0.65 9.17
C ARG A 94 -25.74 -0.55 9.16
N TRP A 95 -25.22 -1.77 9.25
CA TRP A 95 -26.03 -3.00 9.34
C TRP A 95 -26.56 -3.28 10.76
N GLY A 96 -26.27 -2.41 11.75
CA GLY A 96 -26.78 -2.56 13.12
C GLY A 96 -26.13 -3.67 13.94
N ILE A 97 -25.03 -4.27 13.46
CA ILE A 97 -24.33 -5.37 14.13
C ILE A 97 -23.55 -4.86 15.37
N ILE A 98 -23.12 -3.60 15.34
CA ILE A 98 -22.44 -2.93 16.45
C ILE A 98 -23.43 -1.94 17.04
N ALA A 99 -24.02 -2.29 18.19
CA ALA A 99 -24.92 -1.40 18.93
C ALA A 99 -24.19 -0.11 19.31
N ASP A 100 -24.77 1.04 18.95
CA ASP A 100 -24.34 2.33 19.47
C ASP A 100 -24.64 2.34 20.96
N ARG A 101 -23.58 2.31 21.79
CA ARG A 101 -23.68 2.72 23.20
C ARG A 101 -23.33 4.21 23.28
N GLY A 102 -24.14 5.05 22.64
CA GLY A 102 -23.98 6.49 22.59
C GLY A 102 -25.32 7.17 22.45
#